data_AF-H3ZJ53-F1
#
_entry.id   AF-H3ZJ53-F1
#
_cell.length_a   1.000
_cell.length_b   1.000
_cell.length_c   1.000
_cell.angle_alpha   90.00
_cell.angle_beta   90.00
_cell.angle_gamma   90.00
#
_symmetry.space_group_name_H-M   'P 1'
#
loop_
_entity.id
_entity.type
_entity.pdbx_description
1 polymer ?
#
loop_
_entity_poly.entity_id
_entity_poly.type
_entity_poly.pdbx_seq_one_letter_code
_entity_poly.pdbx_strand_id
1 'polypeptide(L)'
;MNLGRWDSAVFKSVFLTAFFVLLYAIYEMGFPNDFDSLSGLSMFAILFMGVYLLFSLVGWLLIGFPVHWLICKYSRGSYFWYVTAAVLFFCLLFLVFGVIEVAAIYGFFALIQAVFFKYYAYKQPRT
;
A
#
# COMPACT_ATOMS: atom_id res chain seq x y z
N MET A 1 24.23 5.79 4.52
CA MET A 1 23.07 4.88 4.38
C MET A 1 22.25 5.36 3.19
N ASN A 2 21.99 4.50 2.20
CA ASN A 2 21.24 4.91 1.00
C ASN A 2 19.74 4.60 1.21
N LEU A 3 18.97 5.64 1.53
CA LEU A 3 17.50 5.59 1.67
C LEU A 3 16.79 5.70 0.30
N GLY A 4 17.54 5.89 -0.78
CA GLY A 4 16.95 6.16 -2.09
C GLY A 4 16.09 7.43 -2.10
N ARG A 5 15.24 7.54 -3.10
CA ARG A 5 14.23 8.60 -3.25
C ARG A 5 12.95 8.21 -2.52
N TRP A 6 13.07 7.94 -1.22
CA TRP A 6 11.98 7.40 -0.40
C TRP A 6 10.75 8.29 -0.45
N ASP A 7 10.92 9.61 -0.41
CA ASP A 7 9.88 10.63 -0.49
C ASP A 7 8.96 10.42 -1.71
N SER A 8 9.53 10.43 -2.91
CA SER A 8 8.77 10.23 -4.14
C SER A 8 8.24 8.80 -4.27
N ALA A 9 8.98 7.83 -3.73
CA ALA A 9 8.59 6.43 -3.76
C ALA A 9 7.33 6.17 -2.94
N VAL A 10 7.18 6.81 -1.77
CA VAL A 10 5.98 6.70 -0.93
C VAL A 10 4.74 7.12 -1.68
N PHE A 11 4.74 8.34 -2.23
CA PHE A 11 3.58 8.85 -2.96
C PHE A 11 3.21 7.94 -4.13
N LYS A 12 4.21 7.48 -4.90
CA LYS A 12 3.97 6.57 -6.04
C LYS A 12 3.43 5.22 -5.60
N SER A 13 4.03 4.60 -4.58
CA SER A 13 3.59 3.29 -4.12
C SER A 13 2.21 3.35 -3.48
N VAL A 14 1.95 4.37 -2.65
CA VAL A 14 0.65 4.53 -1.97
C VAL A 14 -0.44 4.79 -3.00
N PHE A 15 -0.21 5.70 -3.95
CA PHE A 15 -1.20 6.01 -4.97
C PHE A 15 -1.48 4.81 -5.88
N LEU A 16 -0.44 4.09 -6.31
CA LEU A 16 -0.59 2.94 -7.19
C LEU A 16 -1.30 1.78 -6.48
N THR A 17 -0.97 1.52 -5.21
CA THR A 17 -1.68 0.51 -4.43
C THR A 17 -3.13 0.92 -4.18
N ALA A 18 -3.41 2.17 -3.83
CA ALA A 18 -4.78 2.67 -3.66
C ALA A 18 -5.61 2.47 -4.92
N PHE A 19 -5.03 2.75 -6.09
CA PHE A 19 -5.68 2.51 -7.37
C PHE A 19 -6.03 1.02 -7.58
N PHE A 20 -5.11 0.11 -7.29
CA PHE A 20 -5.41 -1.33 -7.39
C PHE A 20 -6.46 -1.80 -6.38
N VAL A 21 -6.47 -1.27 -5.17
CA VAL A 21 -7.51 -1.57 -4.17
C VAL A 21 -8.86 -1.04 -4.64
N LEU A 22 -8.91 0.16 -5.23
CA LEU A 22 -10.13 0.71 -5.79
C LEU A 22 -10.66 -0.14 -6.95
N LEU A 23 -9.79 -0.61 -7.86
CA LEU A 23 -10.19 -1.53 -8.92
C LEU A 23 -10.75 -2.84 -8.36
N TYR A 24 -10.14 -3.39 -7.31
CA TYR A 24 -10.66 -4.57 -6.63
C TYR A 24 -12.03 -4.29 -5.99
N ALA A 25 -12.21 -3.17 -5.32
CA ALA A 25 -13.49 -2.77 -4.76
C ALA A 25 -14.58 -2.61 -5.84
N ILE A 26 -14.25 -2.01 -6.99
CA ILE A 26 -15.18 -1.88 -8.12
C ILE A 26 -15.56 -3.27 -8.66
N TYR A 27 -14.59 -4.19 -8.77
CA TYR A 27 -14.86 -5.55 -9.18
C TYR A 27 -15.84 -6.27 -8.25
N GLU A 28 -15.67 -6.14 -6.93
CA GLU A 28 -16.56 -6.73 -5.92
C GLU A 28 -17.96 -6.08 -5.90
N MET A 29 -18.05 -4.77 -6.09
CA MET A 29 -19.33 -4.05 -6.12
C MET A 29 -20.11 -4.23 -7.42
N GLY A 30 -19.43 -4.58 -8.51
CA GLY A 30 -20.00 -4.67 -9.85
C GLY A 30 -20.07 -3.33 -10.58
N PHE A 31 -20.29 -3.38 -11.89
CA PHE A 31 -20.41 -2.18 -12.72
C PHE A 31 -21.79 -1.55 -12.60
N PRO A 32 -21.87 -0.22 -12.46
CA PRO A 32 -23.14 0.50 -12.39
C PRO A 32 -23.89 0.40 -13.71
N ASN A 33 -25.20 0.18 -13.63
CA ASN A 33 -26.09 0.04 -14.80
C ASN A 33 -26.95 1.29 -15.05
N ASP A 34 -26.87 2.29 -14.18
CA ASP A 34 -27.66 3.52 -14.22
C ASP A 34 -26.85 4.72 -13.71
N PHE A 35 -27.38 5.93 -13.91
CA PHE A 35 -26.68 7.16 -13.56
C PHE A 35 -26.57 7.40 -12.05
N ASP A 36 -27.54 6.94 -11.26
CA ASP A 36 -27.52 7.11 -9.82
C ASP A 36 -26.44 6.21 -9.20
N SER A 37 -26.38 4.94 -9.62
CA SER A 37 -25.31 4.02 -9.19
C SER A 37 -23.93 4.46 -9.65
N LEU A 38 -23.81 5.04 -10.84
CA LEU A 38 -22.55 5.64 -11.31
C LEU A 38 -22.14 6.84 -10.44
N SER A 39 -23.09 7.69 -10.06
CA SER A 39 -22.81 8.82 -9.17
C SER A 39 -22.35 8.35 -7.78
N GLY A 40 -23.00 7.31 -7.24
CA GLY A 40 -22.61 6.68 -5.97
C GLY A 40 -21.20 6.09 -6.02
N LEU A 41 -20.85 5.40 -7.11
CA LEU A 41 -19.51 4.87 -7.32
C LEU A 41 -18.46 5.98 -7.40
N SER A 42 -18.79 7.11 -8.04
CA SER A 42 -17.88 8.26 -8.14
C SER A 42 -17.60 8.89 -6.76
N MET A 43 -18.64 9.05 -5.94
CA MET A 43 -18.50 9.55 -4.57
C MET A 43 -17.71 8.61 -3.69
N PHE A 44 -17.99 7.30 -3.78
CA PHE A 44 -17.21 6.26 -3.10
C PHE A 44 -15.73 6.33 -3.49
N ALA A 45 -15.42 6.41 -4.79
CA ALA A 45 -14.04 6.46 -5.27
C ALA A 45 -13.27 7.67 -4.73
N ILE A 46 -13.90 8.85 -4.71
CA ILE A 46 -13.29 10.08 -4.18
C ILE A 46 -13.03 9.95 -2.66
N LEU A 47 -14.04 9.51 -1.91
CA LEU A 47 -13.91 9.32 -0.46
C LEU A 47 -12.86 8.25 -0.12
N PHE A 48 -12.93 7.11 -0.81
CA PHE A 48 -11.96 6.02 -0.67
C PHE A 48 -10.54 6.54 -0.92
N MET A 49 -10.31 7.25 -2.02
CA MET A 49 -8.98 7.76 -2.34
C MET A 49 -8.48 8.75 -1.29
N GLY A 50 -9.32 9.69 -0.85
CA GLY A 50 -8.95 10.67 0.17
C GLY A 50 -8.59 10.01 1.50
N VAL A 51 -9.44 9.11 1.99
CA VAL A 51 -9.25 8.39 3.25
C VAL A 51 -8.04 7.46 3.18
N TYR A 52 -7.90 6.69 2.09
CA TYR A 52 -6.78 5.79 1.90
C TYR A 52 -5.45 6.54 1.87
N LEU A 53 -5.35 7.64 1.12
CA LEU A 53 -4.14 8.47 1.09
C LEU A 53 -3.78 8.99 2.47
N LEU A 54 -4.75 9.52 3.22
CA LEU A 54 -4.52 10.06 4.54
C LEU A 54 -3.96 9.00 5.49
N PHE A 55 -4.67 7.88 5.64
CA PHE A 55 -4.26 6.81 6.56
C PHE A 55 -2.97 6.13 6.12
N SER A 56 -2.78 5.90 4.82
CA SER A 56 -1.58 5.24 4.31
C SER A 56 -0.34 6.13 4.48
N LEU A 57 -0.45 7.46 4.25
CA LEU A 57 0.66 8.39 4.51
C LEU A 57 0.98 8.49 6.00
N VAL A 58 -0.03 8.58 6.88
CA VAL A 58 0.18 8.60 8.33
C VAL A 58 0.82 7.29 8.80
N GLY A 59 0.30 6.14 8.36
CA GLY A 59 0.88 4.82 8.67
C GLY A 59 2.31 4.69 8.14
N TRP A 60 2.60 5.28 6.98
CA TRP A 60 3.96 5.31 6.45
C TRP A 60 4.89 6.17 7.31
N LEU A 61 4.47 7.35 7.75
CA LEU A 61 5.27 8.20 8.64
C LEU A 61 5.57 7.52 9.99
N LEU A 62 4.57 6.86 10.57
CA LEU A 62 4.68 6.24 11.89
C LEU A 62 5.37 4.87 11.89
N ILE A 63 5.17 4.07 10.85
CA ILE A 63 5.63 2.67 10.80
C ILE A 63 6.52 2.43 9.58
N GLY A 64 6.06 2.83 8.40
CA GLY A 64 6.77 2.59 7.13
C GLY A 64 8.18 3.15 7.09
N PHE A 65 8.37 4.41 7.51
CA PHE A 65 9.65 5.10 7.53
C PHE A 65 10.62 4.49 8.56
N PRO A 66 10.23 4.28 9.84
CA PRO A 66 11.08 3.57 10.79
C PRO A 66 11.50 2.18 10.30
N VAL A 67 10.58 1.40 9.74
CA VAL A 67 10.88 0.07 9.19
C VAL A 67 11.85 0.17 8.01
N HIS A 68 11.59 1.07 7.06
CA HIS A 68 12.49 1.34 5.94
C HIS A 68 13.90 1.71 6.41
N TRP A 69 13.99 2.61 7.40
CA TRP A 69 15.25 3.03 8.01
C TRP A 69 15.98 1.85 8.66
N LEU A 70 15.31 1.01 9.45
CA LEU A 70 15.88 -0.18 10.05
C LEU A 70 16.41 -1.16 9.00
N ILE A 71 15.63 -1.41 7.95
CA ILE A 71 16.01 -2.30 6.85
C ILE A 71 17.26 -1.77 6.15
N CYS A 72 17.32 -0.48 5.83
CA CYS A 72 18.49 0.13 5.20
C CYS A 72 19.72 0.15 6.12
N LYS A 73 19.52 0.30 7.43
CA LYS A 73 20.60 0.32 8.43
C LYS A 73 21.24 -1.06 8.62
N TYR A 74 20.43 -2.12 8.74
CA TYR A 74 20.92 -3.44 9.14
C TYR A 74 21.04 -4.46 8.01
N SER A 75 20.36 -4.25 6.88
CA SER A 75 20.31 -5.24 5.79
C SER A 75 20.65 -4.70 4.41
N ARG A 76 21.23 -3.48 4.36
CA ARG A 76 21.57 -2.78 3.11
C ARG A 76 20.37 -2.65 2.15
N GLY A 77 19.14 -2.60 2.69
CA GLY A 77 17.94 -2.43 1.87
C GLY A 77 17.45 -3.70 1.17
N SER A 78 17.77 -4.91 1.65
CA SER A 78 17.38 -6.19 0.99
C SER A 78 15.85 -6.35 0.82
N TYR A 79 15.42 -6.94 -0.31
CA TYR A 79 13.98 -7.17 -0.61
C TYR A 79 13.35 -8.11 0.42
N PHE A 80 14.13 -9.08 0.90
CA PHE A 80 13.71 -10.06 1.88
C PHE A 80 13.01 -9.41 3.07
N TRP A 81 13.60 -8.36 3.66
CA TRP A 81 13.04 -7.72 4.85
C TRP A 81 11.78 -6.89 4.59
N TYR A 82 11.57 -6.37 3.37
CA TYR A 82 10.30 -5.74 3.01
C TYR A 82 9.19 -6.78 2.90
N VAL A 83 9.50 -7.95 2.33
CA VAL A 83 8.57 -9.09 2.27
C VAL A 83 8.28 -9.59 3.69
N THR A 84 9.30 -9.76 4.53
CA THR A 84 9.13 -10.15 5.94
C THR A 84 8.23 -9.17 6.69
N ALA A 85 8.41 -7.85 6.50
CA ALA A 85 7.55 -6.85 7.14
C ALA A 85 6.09 -6.99 6.69
N ALA A 86 5.84 -7.23 5.39
CA ALA A 86 4.50 -7.47 4.87
C ALA A 86 3.87 -8.76 5.43
N VAL A 87 4.65 -9.84 5.55
CA VAL A 87 4.21 -11.11 6.15
C VAL A 87 3.89 -10.94 7.64
N LEU A 88 4.73 -10.22 8.39
CA LEU A 88 4.46 -9.91 9.79
C LEU A 88 3.19 -9.07 9.95
N PHE A 89 2.96 -8.10 9.06
CA PHE A 89 1.72 -7.34 9.04
C PHE A 89 0.50 -8.22 8.76
N PHE A 90 0.58 -9.13 7.79
CA PHE A 90 -0.46 -10.13 7.53
C PHE A 90 -0.75 -10.98 8.79
N CYS A 91 0.29 -11.54 9.42
CA CYS A 91 0.13 -12.35 10.63
C CYS A 91 -0.50 -11.54 11.77
N LEU A 92 -0.11 -10.28 11.93
CA LEU A 92 -0.69 -9.38 12.94
C LEU A 92 -2.18 -9.15 12.68
N LEU A 93 -2.59 -8.87 11.45
CA LEU A 93 -3.99 -8.70 11.10
C LEU A 93 -4.80 -9.98 11.35
N PHE A 94 -4.25 -11.14 11.00
CA PHE A 94 -4.89 -12.42 11.27
C PHE A 94 -5.10 -12.65 12.77
N LEU A 95 -4.09 -12.35 13.60
CA LEU A 95 -4.20 -12.50 15.05
C LEU A 95 -5.18 -11.52 15.69
N VAL A 96 -5.27 -10.29 15.20
CA VAL A 96 -6.14 -9.24 15.76
C VAL A 96 -7.60 -9.44 15.35
N PHE A 97 -7.86 -9.74 14.08
CA PHE A 97 -9.22 -9.80 13.55
C PHE A 97 -9.77 -11.23 13.50
N GLY A 98 -8.93 -12.27 13.49
CA GLY A 98 -9.36 -13.66 13.36
C GLY A 98 -9.96 -14.04 11.99
N VAL A 99 -9.99 -13.09 11.05
CA VAL A 99 -10.60 -13.26 9.71
C VAL A 99 -9.49 -13.33 8.66
N ILE A 100 -9.35 -14.50 8.04
CA ILE A 100 -8.29 -14.75 7.05
C ILE A 100 -8.44 -13.91 5.79
N GLU A 101 -9.67 -13.63 5.35
CA GLU A 101 -9.95 -12.83 4.15
C GLU A 101 -9.44 -11.41 4.30
N VAL A 102 -9.73 -10.76 5.43
CA VAL A 102 -9.24 -9.43 5.77
C VAL A 102 -7.71 -9.44 5.80
N ALA A 103 -7.10 -10.37 6.54
CA ALA A 103 -5.65 -10.47 6.62
C ALA A 103 -5.03 -10.66 5.22
N ALA A 104 -5.60 -11.53 4.38
CA ALA A 104 -5.11 -11.83 3.05
C ALA A 104 -5.18 -10.63 2.11
N ILE A 105 -6.32 -9.93 2.06
CA ILE A 105 -6.50 -8.77 1.18
C ILE A 105 -5.52 -7.65 1.58
N TYR A 106 -5.52 -7.25 2.85
CA TYR A 106 -4.65 -6.17 3.33
C TYR A 106 -3.17 -6.55 3.28
N GLY A 107 -2.83 -7.80 3.60
CA GLY A 107 -1.46 -8.32 3.51
C GLY A 107 -0.95 -8.36 2.08
N PHE A 108 -1.77 -8.78 1.12
CA PHE A 108 -1.43 -8.79 -0.30
C PHE A 108 -1.17 -7.38 -0.83
N PHE A 109 -2.06 -6.43 -0.55
CA PHE A 109 -1.85 -5.04 -0.96
C PHE A 109 -0.68 -4.35 -0.24
N ALA A 110 -0.42 -4.70 1.02
CA ALA A 110 0.77 -4.24 1.73
C ALA A 110 2.07 -4.75 1.08
N LEU A 111 2.08 -6.02 0.64
CA LEU A 111 3.21 -6.59 -0.10
C LEU A 111 3.42 -5.86 -1.43
N ILE A 112 2.35 -5.65 -2.21
CA ILE A 112 2.41 -4.87 -3.46
C ILE A 112 2.97 -3.47 -3.19
N GLN A 113 2.46 -2.78 -2.17
CA GLN A 113 2.93 -1.44 -1.80
C GLN A 113 4.41 -1.45 -1.43
N ALA A 114 4.88 -2.45 -0.68
CA ALA A 114 6.28 -2.58 -0.28
C ALA A 114 7.21 -2.83 -1.49
N VAL A 115 6.77 -3.66 -2.44
CA VAL A 115 7.51 -3.92 -3.68
C VAL A 115 7.60 -2.66 -4.53
N PHE A 116 6.48 -1.96 -4.76
CA PHE A 116 6.48 -0.70 -5.50
C PHE A 116 7.31 0.37 -4.81
N PHE A 117 7.19 0.51 -3.49
CA PHE A 117 7.99 1.45 -2.72
C PHE A 117 9.47 1.22 -2.98
N LYS A 118 9.94 -0.02 -2.81
CA LYS A 118 11.36 -0.32 -3.02
C LYS A 118 11.78 -0.09 -4.48
N TYR A 119 10.96 -0.51 -5.43
CA TYR A 119 11.23 -0.27 -6.85
C TYR A 119 11.41 1.23 -7.12
N TYR A 120 10.48 2.08 -6.69
CA TYR A 120 10.55 3.52 -6.93
C TYR A 120 11.64 4.22 -6.10
N ALA A 121 11.99 3.72 -4.92
CA ALA A 121 13.04 4.29 -4.08
C ALA A 121 14.42 4.18 -4.74
N TYR A 122 14.67 3.09 -5.46
CA TYR A 122 15.98 2.80 -6.09
C TYR A 122 15.97 2.85 -7.62
N LYS A 123 14.83 3.15 -8.25
CA LYS A 123 14.74 3.37 -9.70
C LYS A 123 15.62 4.56 -10.08
N GLN A 124 16.63 4.30 -10.91
CA GLN A 124 17.43 5.36 -11.51
C GLN A 124 16.55 6.21 -12.44
N PRO A 125 16.71 7.54 -12.44
CA PRO A 125 16.10 8.39 -13.45
C PRO A 125 16.55 7.91 -14.83
N ARG A 126 15.62 7.71 -15.77
CA ARG A 126 16.01 7.56 -17.17
C ARG A 126 16.60 8.90 -17.59
N THR A 127 17.91 8.93 -17.81
CA THR A 127 18.66 10.03 -18.43
C THR A 127 18.25 10.21 -19.87
#